data_AF-A0A7L2DES9-F1
#
_entry.id   AF-A0A7L2DES9-F1
#
_cell.length_a   1.000
_cell.length_b   1.000
_cell.length_c   1.000
_cell.angle_alpha   90.00
_cell.angle_beta   90.00
_cell.angle_gamma   90.00
#
_symmetry.space_group_name_H-M   'P 1'
#
loop_
_entity.id
_entity.type
_entity.pdbx_description
1 polymer ?
#
loop_
_entity_poly.entity_id
_entity_poly.type
_entity_poly.pdbx_seq_one_letter_code
_entity_poly.pdbx_strand_id
1 'polypeptide(L)'
;PHFWGSPCPSPPFLSPSPCPSPPHSISPPARVPGLRPAEPGEFSLRAFRRGKLDLPAAEGLRDLIGAETAAQRRQALRELRGELGQLYRGWSHALTQVGL
;
A
#
# COMPACT_ATOMS: atom_id res chain seq x y z
N PRO A 1 -14.52 4.27 -20.18
CA PRO A 1 -13.92 4.27 -18.82
C PRO A 1 -15.03 4.36 -17.76
N HIS A 2 -15.56 3.20 -17.38
CA HIS A 2 -16.63 3.09 -16.38
C HIS A 2 -16.07 3.47 -15.01
N PHE A 3 -16.61 4.56 -14.49
CA PHE A 3 -16.19 5.22 -13.27
C PHE A 3 -16.83 4.51 -12.09
N TRP A 4 -15.99 4.01 -11.18
CA TRP A 4 -16.42 3.59 -9.85
C TRP A 4 -17.29 4.68 -9.21
N GLY A 5 -18.51 4.33 -8.78
CA GLY A 5 -19.30 5.15 -7.85
C GLY A 5 -20.45 5.98 -8.42
N SER A 6 -20.78 5.93 -9.71
CA SER A 6 -22.04 6.52 -10.18
C SER A 6 -23.23 5.64 -9.76
N PRO A 7 -24.29 6.18 -9.13
CA PRO A 7 -25.51 5.41 -8.89
C PRO A 7 -26.17 5.06 -10.23
N CYS A 8 -26.68 3.82 -10.34
CA CYS A 8 -27.43 3.39 -11.51
C CYS A 8 -28.63 4.32 -11.75
N PRO A 9 -28.89 4.78 -12.99
CA PRO A 9 -30.15 5.45 -13.28
C PRO A 9 -31.29 4.47 -13.05
N SER A 10 -32.26 4.85 -12.20
CA SER A 10 -33.45 4.05 -11.95
C SER A 10 -34.36 4.04 -13.19
N PRO A 11 -34.72 2.87 -13.74
CA PRO A 11 -35.73 2.82 -14.79
C PRO A 11 -37.11 3.13 -14.19
N PRO A 12 -37.98 3.87 -14.91
CA PRO A 12 -39.35 4.03 -14.48
C PRO A 12 -40.04 2.69 -14.73
N PHE A 13 -40.45 2.02 -13.65
CA PHE A 13 -41.31 0.83 -13.65
C PHE A 13 -40.67 -0.49 -14.11
N LEU A 14 -40.14 -1.28 -13.17
CA LEU A 14 -40.27 -2.75 -13.19
C LEU A 14 -39.93 -3.33 -11.80
N SER A 15 -40.87 -4.11 -11.25
CA SER A 15 -40.91 -5.03 -10.08
C SER A 15 -39.90 -4.87 -8.90
N PRO A 16 -40.27 -5.25 -7.65
CA PRO A 16 -39.34 -5.27 -6.52
C PRO A 16 -38.36 -6.44 -6.67
N SER A 17 -37.40 -6.31 -7.58
CA SER A 17 -36.21 -7.15 -7.59
C SER A 17 -35.33 -6.72 -6.42
N PRO A 18 -34.75 -7.65 -5.62
CA PRO A 18 -33.86 -7.28 -4.54
C PRO A 18 -32.69 -6.47 -5.11
N CYS A 19 -32.46 -5.29 -4.55
CA CYS A 19 -31.31 -4.47 -4.91
C CYS A 19 -30.04 -5.32 -4.84
N PRO A 20 -29.16 -5.29 -5.86
CA PRO A 20 -27.86 -5.92 -5.73
C PRO A 20 -27.15 -5.36 -4.50
N SER A 21 -26.45 -6.24 -3.77
CA SER A 21 -25.74 -5.94 -2.54
C SER A 21 -24.87 -4.68 -2.66
N PRO A 22 -24.67 -3.91 -1.57
CA PRO A 22 -23.92 -2.65 -1.61
C PRO A 22 -22.49 -2.85 -2.18
N PRO A 23 -21.91 -1.82 -2.82
CA PRO A 23 -20.61 -1.89 -3.52
C PRO A 23 -19.41 -2.19 -2.62
N HIS A 24 -19.61 -2.38 -1.31
CA HIS A 24 -18.57 -2.79 -0.36
C HIS A 24 -18.28 -4.30 -0.38
N SER A 25 -19.02 -5.10 -1.16
CA SER A 25 -18.63 -6.49 -1.42
C SER A 25 -17.52 -6.53 -2.46
N ILE A 26 -16.26 -6.42 -2.01
CA ILE A 26 -15.10 -6.73 -2.84
C ILE A 26 -15.23 -8.22 -3.21
N SER A 27 -15.56 -8.49 -4.47
CA SER A 27 -15.59 -9.86 -4.98
C SER A 27 -14.19 -10.47 -4.89
N PRO A 28 -14.04 -11.75 -4.53
CA PRO A 28 -12.74 -12.37 -4.43
C PRO A 28 -12.03 -12.33 -5.80
N PRO A 29 -10.72 -12.07 -5.84
CA PRO A 29 -9.99 -12.02 -7.09
C PRO A 29 -10.07 -13.36 -7.83
N ALA A 30 -10.12 -13.31 -9.16
CA ALA A 30 -10.10 -14.49 -10.01
C ALA A 30 -8.86 -15.37 -9.67
N ARG A 31 -9.09 -16.67 -9.47
CA ARG A 31 -8.02 -17.61 -9.08
C ARG A 31 -7.15 -17.89 -10.30
N VAL A 32 -5.88 -17.47 -10.24
CA VAL A 32 -4.87 -17.86 -11.22
C VAL A 32 -4.29 -19.22 -10.80
N PRO A 33 -4.31 -20.26 -11.67
CA PRO A 33 -3.73 -21.55 -11.36
C PRO A 33 -2.27 -21.44 -10.90
N GLY A 34 -1.90 -22.15 -9.84
CA GLY A 34 -0.54 -22.14 -9.28
C GLY A 34 -0.20 -20.93 -8.40
N LEU A 35 -1.11 -19.98 -8.20
CA LEU A 35 -0.91 -18.84 -7.30
C LEU A 35 -1.86 -18.92 -6.09
N ARG A 36 -1.37 -18.44 -4.94
CA ARG A 36 -2.20 -18.18 -3.75
C ARG A 36 -2.38 -16.68 -3.55
N PRO A 37 -3.49 -16.23 -2.95
CA PRO A 37 -3.60 -14.88 -2.42
C PRO A 37 -2.40 -14.54 -1.52
N ALA A 38 -1.94 -13.30 -1.62
CA ALA A 38 -0.89 -12.78 -0.75
C ALA A 38 -1.49 -12.41 0.61
N GLU A 39 -0.72 -12.63 1.67
CA GLU A 39 -1.06 -12.09 2.99
C GLU A 39 -0.89 -10.55 2.98
N PRO A 40 -1.57 -9.83 3.89
CA PRO A 40 -1.39 -8.38 4.02
C PRO A 40 0.09 -8.00 4.17
N GLY A 41 0.55 -7.09 3.30
CA GLY A 41 1.94 -6.61 3.30
C GLY A 41 2.98 -7.62 2.79
N GLU A 42 2.59 -8.80 2.33
CA GLU A 42 3.54 -9.86 1.98
C GLU A 42 4.52 -9.46 0.88
N PHE A 43 4.10 -8.65 -0.10
CA PHE A 43 5.00 -8.16 -1.15
C PHE A 43 6.06 -7.21 -0.61
N SER A 44 5.68 -6.26 0.26
CA SER A 44 6.61 -5.34 0.91
C SER A 44 7.59 -6.09 1.82
N LEU A 45 7.10 -7.09 2.57
CA LEU A 45 7.95 -7.96 3.39
C LEU A 45 8.93 -8.77 2.54
N ARG A 46 8.50 -9.33 1.41
CA ARG A 46 9.37 -10.05 0.47
C ARG A 46 10.46 -9.13 -0.09
N ALA A 47 10.12 -7.88 -0.41
CA ALA A 47 11.10 -6.91 -0.91
C ALA A 47 12.13 -6.54 0.18
N PHE A 48 11.67 -6.32 1.42
CA PHE A 48 12.55 -6.10 2.58
C PHE A 48 13.51 -7.26 2.81
N ARG A 49 12.98 -8.49 2.89
CA ARG A 49 13.79 -9.71 3.09
C ARG A 49 14.82 -9.97 1.97
N ARG A 50 14.57 -9.44 0.78
CA ARG A 50 15.48 -9.53 -0.37
C ARG A 50 16.39 -8.31 -0.53
N GLY A 51 16.40 -7.39 0.43
CA GLY A 51 17.24 -6.18 0.42
C GLY A 51 16.88 -5.17 -0.67
N LYS A 52 15.69 -5.30 -1.30
CA LYS A 52 15.22 -4.34 -2.31
C LYS A 52 14.65 -3.07 -1.67
N LEU A 53 14.24 -3.17 -0.41
CA LEU A 53 13.72 -2.09 0.44
C LEU A 53 14.40 -2.25 1.81
N ASP A 54 14.77 -1.15 2.46
CA ASP A 54 15.08 -1.17 3.88
C ASP A 54 13.79 -0.96 4.71
N LEU A 55 13.88 -1.14 6.02
CA LEU A 55 12.69 -1.08 6.89
C LEU A 55 12.02 0.32 6.85
N PRO A 56 12.75 1.45 6.93
CA PRO A 56 12.15 2.78 6.80
C PRO A 56 11.48 2.99 5.44
N ALA A 57 12.06 2.51 4.34
CA ALA A 57 11.43 2.63 3.03
C ALA A 57 10.16 1.78 2.90
N ALA A 58 10.09 0.61 3.54
CA ALA A 58 8.89 -0.21 3.57
C ALA A 58 7.74 0.44 4.37
N GLU A 59 8.06 1.16 5.45
CA GLU A 59 7.10 1.98 6.20
C GLU A 59 6.67 3.21 5.39
N GLY A 60 7.61 3.91 4.76
CA GLY A 60 7.32 5.02 3.86
C GLY A 60 6.39 4.63 2.70
N LEU A 61 6.46 3.40 2.20
CA LEU A 61 5.51 2.88 1.21
C LEU A 61 4.08 2.78 1.77
N ARG A 62 3.93 2.24 2.99
CA ARG A 62 2.62 2.14 3.67
C ARG A 62 2.03 3.53 3.88
N ASP A 63 2.86 4.46 4.37
CA ASP A 63 2.42 5.81 4.73
C ASP A 63 2.11 6.64 3.47
N LEU A 64 2.79 6.36 2.35
CA LEU A 64 2.48 6.96 1.06
C LEU A 64 1.12 6.51 0.53
N ILE A 65 0.79 5.22 0.66
CA ILE A 65 -0.52 4.67 0.25
C ILE A 65 -1.64 5.31 1.08
N GLY A 66 -1.41 5.52 2.38
CA GLY A 66 -2.37 6.13 3.30
C GLY A 66 -2.35 7.66 3.38
N ALA A 67 -1.57 8.37 2.56
CA ALA A 67 -1.41 9.82 2.70
C ALA A 67 -2.66 10.61 2.29
N GLU A 68 -3.25 11.32 3.25
CA GLU A 68 -4.43 12.17 3.06
C GLU A 68 -4.07 13.62 2.69
N THR A 69 -2.89 14.07 3.10
CA THR A 69 -2.40 15.44 2.87
C THR A 69 -1.16 15.47 1.99
N ALA A 70 -0.93 16.60 1.33
CA ALA A 70 0.30 16.82 0.57
C ALA A 70 1.56 16.77 1.45
N ALA A 71 1.45 17.18 2.72
CA ALA A 71 2.54 17.11 3.68
C ALA A 71 2.90 15.65 4.02
N GLN A 72 1.91 14.82 4.35
CA GLN A 72 2.10 13.38 4.60
C GLN A 72 2.71 12.69 3.38
N ARG A 73 2.21 12.97 2.17
CA ARG A 73 2.75 12.41 0.92
C ARG A 73 4.23 12.78 0.73
N ARG A 74 4.58 14.06 0.93
CA ARG A 74 5.98 14.50 0.81
C ARG A 74 6.88 13.81 1.83
N GLN A 75 6.43 13.68 3.08
CA GLN A 75 7.20 12.99 4.12
C GLN A 75 7.40 11.51 3.78
N ALA A 76 6.33 10.80 3.44
CA ALA A 76 6.39 9.39 3.08
C ALA A 76 7.30 9.12 1.86
N LEU A 77 7.33 10.03 0.88
CA LEU A 77 8.24 9.94 -0.26
C LEU A 77 9.72 10.06 0.13
N ARG A 78 10.05 10.89 1.12
CA ARG A 78 11.43 11.02 1.62
C ARG A 78 11.90 9.74 2.30
N GLU A 79 11.03 9.15 3.11
CA GLU A 79 11.29 7.87 3.79
C GLU A 79 11.42 6.73 2.79
N LEU A 80 10.50 6.63 1.82
CA LEU A 80 10.55 5.65 0.73
C LEU A 80 11.83 5.75 -0.12
N ARG A 81 12.37 6.96 -0.30
CA ARG A 81 13.65 7.18 -1.00
C ARG A 81 14.89 6.80 -0.17
N GLY A 82 14.69 6.36 1.07
CA GLY A 82 15.75 5.87 1.94
C GLY A 82 16.53 6.96 2.65
N GLU A 83 16.01 8.19 2.75
CA GLU A 83 16.68 9.29 3.47
C GLU A 83 16.96 8.90 4.94
N LEU A 84 15.98 8.29 5.61
CA LEU A 84 16.15 7.81 6.99
C LEU A 84 17.16 6.66 7.09
N GLY A 85 17.13 5.72 6.13
CA GLY A 85 18.09 4.62 6.11
C GLY A 85 19.53 5.10 5.97
N GLN A 86 19.78 6.13 5.15
CA GLN A 86 21.09 6.75 5.01
C GLN A 86 21.53 7.44 6.30
N LEU A 87 20.63 8.18 6.94
CA LEU A 87 20.90 8.86 8.22
C LEU A 87 21.30 7.86 9.31
N TYR A 88 20.56 6.77 9.47
CA TYR A 88 20.84 5.74 10.47
C TYR A 88 22.15 5.01 10.21
N ARG A 89 22.48 4.73 8.95
CA ARG A 89 23.79 4.16 8.59
C ARG A 89 24.91 5.12 8.95
N GLY A 90 24.74 6.42 8.71
CA GLY A 90 25.70 7.45 9.11
C GLY A 90 25.96 7.45 10.62
N TRP A 91 24.90 7.44 11.42
CA TRP A 91 25.01 7.38 12.89
C TRP A 91 25.64 6.07 13.36
N SER A 92 25.20 4.93 12.81
CA SER A 92 25.76 3.62 13.15
C SER A 92 27.27 3.57 12.87
N HIS A 93 27.70 4.09 11.71
CA HIS A 93 29.11 4.18 11.37
C HIS A 93 29.88 5.08 12.36
N ALA A 94 29.39 6.29 12.63
CA ALA A 94 30.04 7.22 13.54
C ALA A 94 30.20 6.65 14.96
N LEU A 95 29.18 5.95 15.47
CA LEU A 95 29.18 5.40 16.82
C LEU A 95 30.02 4.12 16.96
N THR A 96 30.21 3.36 15.87
CA THR A 96 30.97 2.11 15.90
C THR A 96 32.46 2.29 15.56
N GLN A 97 32.82 3.35 14.84
CA GLN A 97 34.21 3.62 14.42
C GLN A 97 35.06 4.31 15.49
N VAL A 98 34.47 4.82 16.58
CA VAL A 98 35.20 5.52 17.66
C VAL A 98 35.74 4.53 18.72
N GLY A 99 35.48 3.23 18.59
CA GLY A 99 35.82 2.20 19.59
C GLY A 99 36.81 1.11 19.17
N LEU A 100 37.52 1.26 18.05
CA LEU A 100 38.62 0.39 17.58
C LEU A 100 39.82 1.26 17.19
#